data_AF-A0A8H7F5T8-F1
#
_entry.id   AF-A0A8H7F5T8-F1
#
_cell.length_a   1.000
_cell.length_b   1.000
_cell.length_c   1.000
_cell.angle_alpha   90.00
_cell.angle_beta   90.00
_cell.angle_gamma   90.00
#
_symmetry.space_group_name_H-M   'P 1'
#
loop_
_entity.id
_entity.type
_entity.pdbx_description
1 polymer ?
#
loop_
_entity_poly.entity_id
_entity_poly.type
_entity_poly.pdbx_seq_one_letter_code
_entity_poly.pdbx_strand_id
1 'polypeptide(L)'
;MQTTSESFTPIPEDLIIRGADIVFMTDDGSKFHVHAYFFTRESVYWQQKLTGHNEPHHPLSKCYTPNDPYIIHDVDSHNFRKFLRVFYNMRYGDYSFFTNLDWVAILSVAHKWEFPQVKTLSKQYLGTMGYGVVERTCGVHCTRIVDDEMIDRSYPNQVYLISCGHEI
;
A
#
# COMPACT_ATOMS: atom_id res chain seq x y z
N MET A 1 0.98 3.95 -45.45
CA MET A 1 1.21 3.25 -44.17
C MET A 1 1.23 4.31 -43.08
N GLN A 2 0.15 4.44 -42.30
CA GLN A 2 0.08 5.38 -41.19
C GLN A 2 0.34 4.59 -39.90
N THR A 3 1.41 4.97 -39.22
CA THR A 3 1.78 4.46 -37.90
C THR A 3 0.88 5.13 -36.87
N THR A 4 -0.08 4.39 -36.31
CA THR A 4 -0.84 4.81 -35.14
C THR A 4 0.10 4.83 -33.94
N SER A 5 0.57 6.03 -33.59
CA SER A 5 1.13 6.34 -32.28
C SER A 5 0.04 6.10 -31.25
N GLU A 6 0.14 5.01 -30.49
CA GLU A 6 -0.71 4.79 -29.32
C GLU A 6 -0.43 5.92 -28.32
N SER A 7 -1.39 6.82 -28.18
CA SER A 7 -1.35 7.90 -27.20
C SER A 7 -1.33 7.28 -25.81
N PHE A 8 -0.21 7.44 -25.09
CA PHE A 8 -0.16 7.25 -23.65
C PHE A 8 -1.23 8.15 -23.03
N THR A 9 -2.34 7.55 -22.59
CA THR A 9 -3.31 8.26 -21.78
C THR A 9 -2.64 8.51 -20.43
N PRO A 10 -2.48 9.78 -19.99
CA PRO A 10 -1.97 10.04 -18.66
C PRO A 10 -2.89 9.37 -17.67
N ILE A 11 -2.32 8.51 -16.82
CA ILE A 11 -3.07 7.87 -15.74
C ILE A 11 -3.58 9.02 -14.86
N PRO A 12 -4.90 9.20 -14.67
CA PRO A 12 -5.43 10.30 -13.88
C PRO A 12 -4.74 10.37 -12.51
N GLU A 13 -4.42 11.57 -12.01
CA GLU A 13 -3.88 11.76 -10.65
C GLU A 13 -4.84 11.23 -9.57
N ASP A 14 -6.14 11.25 -9.85
CA ASP A 14 -7.17 10.74 -8.96
C ASP A 14 -7.65 9.34 -9.36
N LEU A 15 -7.89 8.48 -8.37
CA LEU A 15 -8.57 7.20 -8.56
C LEU A 15 -10.03 7.32 -8.12
N ILE A 16 -10.97 7.17 -9.06
CA ILE A 16 -12.40 7.22 -8.77
C ILE A 16 -13.05 5.84 -8.95
N ILE A 17 -13.45 5.22 -7.84
CA ILE A 17 -14.19 3.96 -7.85
C ILE A 17 -15.68 4.21 -7.58
N ARG A 18 -16.55 3.63 -8.42
CA ARG A 18 -18.01 3.68 -8.19
C ARG A 18 -18.37 3.01 -6.87
N GLY A 19 -19.20 3.67 -6.06
CA GLY A 19 -19.63 3.17 -4.75
C GLY A 19 -18.66 3.45 -3.59
N ALA A 20 -17.56 4.15 -3.86
CA ALA A 20 -16.64 4.60 -2.81
C ALA A 20 -17.35 5.43 -1.73
N ASP A 21 -17.10 5.08 -0.48
CA ASP A 21 -17.67 5.68 0.74
C ASP A 21 -16.65 6.53 1.51
N ILE A 22 -15.39 6.57 1.05
CA ILE A 22 -14.35 7.44 1.59
C ILE A 22 -13.46 8.01 0.50
N VAL A 23 -13.00 9.26 0.69
CA VAL A 23 -11.97 9.91 -0.13
C VAL A 23 -10.72 10.06 0.72
N PHE A 24 -9.65 9.34 0.36
CA PHE A 24 -8.32 9.57 0.92
C PHE A 24 -7.57 10.62 0.12
N MET A 25 -6.72 11.40 0.78
CA MET A 25 -5.79 12.32 0.13
C MET A 25 -4.37 12.11 0.68
N THR A 26 -3.40 11.90 -0.21
CA THR A 26 -1.98 11.80 0.14
C THR A 26 -1.34 13.18 0.32
N ASP A 27 -0.12 13.22 0.87
CA ASP A 27 0.60 14.47 1.15
C ASP A 27 0.88 15.32 -0.10
N ASP A 28 0.95 14.69 -1.28
CA ASP A 28 1.09 15.35 -2.58
C ASP A 28 -0.23 15.87 -3.18
N GLY A 29 -1.35 15.71 -2.46
CA GLY A 29 -2.68 16.19 -2.84
C GLY A 29 -3.49 15.24 -3.72
N SER A 30 -2.95 14.07 -4.10
CA SER A 30 -3.68 13.09 -4.93
C SER A 30 -4.86 12.48 -4.17
N LYS A 31 -6.02 12.36 -4.83
CA LYS A 31 -7.26 11.87 -4.18
C LYS A 31 -7.66 10.48 -4.66
N PHE A 32 -8.10 9.66 -3.71
CA PHE A 32 -8.46 8.27 -3.93
C PHE A 32 -9.85 7.99 -3.34
N HIS A 33 -10.83 7.83 -4.22
CA HIS A 33 -12.17 7.41 -3.85
C HIS A 33 -12.20 5.88 -3.77
N VAL A 34 -12.31 5.34 -2.56
CA VAL A 34 -12.22 3.91 -2.32
C VAL A 34 -13.33 3.45 -1.37
N HIS A 35 -13.52 2.14 -1.28
CA HIS A 35 -14.37 1.52 -0.28
C HIS A 35 -13.57 1.30 1.02
N ALA A 36 -13.98 1.96 2.10
CA ALA A 36 -13.44 1.80 3.44
C ALA A 36 -13.55 0.34 3.95
N TYR A 37 -14.51 -0.42 3.41
CA TYR A 37 -14.67 -1.84 3.69
C TYR A 37 -13.39 -2.66 3.47
N PHE A 38 -12.63 -2.42 2.39
CA PHE A 38 -11.39 -3.15 2.16
C PHE A 38 -10.33 -2.87 3.22
N PHE A 39 -10.30 -1.65 3.76
CA PHE A 39 -9.35 -1.24 4.79
C PHE A 39 -9.75 -1.81 6.15
N THR A 40 -11.00 -1.62 6.55
CA THR A 40 -11.51 -2.05 7.87
C THR A 40 -11.62 -3.57 8.02
N ARG A 41 -11.78 -4.31 6.92
CA ARG A 41 -11.80 -5.78 6.92
C ARG A 41 -10.40 -6.39 6.97
N GLU A 42 -9.46 -5.83 6.20
CA GLU A 42 -8.16 -6.47 5.94
C GLU A 42 -7.01 -5.92 6.80
N SER A 43 -7.25 -4.83 7.55
CA SER A 43 -6.23 -4.18 8.39
C SER A 43 -6.80 -3.80 9.75
N VAL A 44 -6.20 -4.35 10.81
CA VAL A 44 -6.55 -3.99 12.19
C VAL A 44 -6.20 -2.52 12.47
N TYR A 45 -5.04 -2.06 11.99
CA TYR A 45 -4.64 -0.65 12.02
C TYR A 45 -5.76 0.27 11.49
N TRP A 46 -6.27 0.01 10.28
CA TRP A 46 -7.31 0.85 9.68
C TRP A 46 -8.68 0.62 10.28
N GLN A 47 -9.00 -0.60 10.72
CA GLN A 47 -10.21 -0.85 11.48
C GLN A 47 -10.27 0.07 12.69
N GLN A 48 -9.24 0.04 13.54
CA GLN A 48 -9.16 0.88 14.73
C GLN A 48 -9.17 2.37 14.36
N LYS A 49 -8.35 2.76 13.37
CA LYS A 49 -8.21 4.16 12.96
C LYS A 49 -9.51 4.75 12.39
N LEU A 50 -10.31 3.97 11.66
CA LEU A 50 -11.51 4.45 10.97
C LEU A 50 -12.81 4.27 11.75
N THR A 51 -12.90 3.23 12.58
CA THR A 51 -14.11 2.94 13.36
C THR A 51 -13.95 3.29 14.84
N GLY A 52 -12.76 3.64 15.31
CA GLY A 52 -12.51 4.02 16.71
C GLY A 52 -13.01 2.96 17.69
N HIS A 53 -12.85 1.67 17.37
CA HIS A 53 -13.44 0.57 18.16
C HIS A 53 -14.98 0.64 18.32
N ASN A 54 -15.68 1.19 17.31
CA ASN A 54 -17.13 1.45 17.30
C ASN A 54 -17.58 2.62 18.20
N GLU A 55 -16.70 3.59 18.46
CA GLU A 55 -17.07 4.82 19.14
C GLU A 55 -18.00 5.71 18.28
N PRO A 56 -18.98 6.42 18.86
CA PRO A 56 -19.95 7.23 18.10
C PRO A 56 -19.34 8.32 17.20
N HIS A 57 -18.12 8.76 17.49
CA HIS A 57 -17.44 9.88 16.81
C HIS A 57 -16.14 9.44 16.11
N HIS A 58 -16.19 8.31 15.40
CA HIS A 58 -15.07 7.80 14.61
C HIS A 58 -14.99 8.44 13.21
N PRO A 59 -13.85 8.37 12.50
CA PRO A 59 -13.72 8.94 11.16
C PRO A 59 -14.85 8.56 10.18
N LEU A 60 -15.21 7.29 10.07
CA LEU A 60 -16.30 6.86 9.17
C LEU A 60 -17.72 7.35 9.57
N SER A 61 -17.88 8.04 10.69
CA SER A 61 -19.15 8.69 11.04
C SER A 61 -19.32 10.02 10.27
N LYS A 62 -18.27 10.48 9.59
CA LYS A 62 -18.25 11.68 8.75
C LYS A 62 -18.37 11.31 7.27
N CYS A 63 -18.92 12.22 6.48
CA CYS A 63 -18.94 12.10 5.02
C CYS A 63 -17.67 12.74 4.44
N TYR A 64 -16.74 11.93 3.95
CA TYR A 64 -15.54 12.43 3.28
C TYR A 64 -15.82 12.73 1.82
N THR A 65 -15.49 13.94 1.39
CA THR A 65 -15.74 14.43 0.02
C THR A 65 -14.43 14.89 -0.62
N PRO A 66 -14.39 15.13 -1.94
CA PRO A 66 -13.20 15.71 -2.57
C PRO A 66 -12.77 17.06 -1.99
N ASN A 67 -13.69 17.82 -1.38
CA ASN A 67 -13.40 19.11 -0.76
C ASN A 67 -13.02 18.99 0.72
N ASP A 68 -13.33 17.86 1.36
CA ASP A 68 -12.99 17.54 2.75
C ASP A 68 -12.59 16.05 2.84
N PRO A 69 -11.39 15.68 2.35
CA PRO A 69 -10.94 14.29 2.31
C PRO A 69 -10.29 13.86 3.63
N TYR A 70 -10.19 12.54 3.85
CA TYR A 70 -9.39 11.98 4.93
C TYR A 70 -7.90 11.99 4.54
N ILE A 71 -7.09 12.78 5.24
CA ILE A 71 -5.67 12.91 4.93
C ILE A 71 -4.89 11.69 5.44
N ILE A 72 -4.07 11.10 4.56
CA ILE A 72 -3.18 9.99 4.90
C ILE A 72 -1.72 10.44 4.73
N HIS A 73 -0.94 10.30 5.80
CA HIS A 73 0.44 10.76 5.86
C HIS A 73 1.45 9.63 5.64
N ASP A 74 2.64 10.04 5.18
CA ASP A 74 3.83 9.22 4.98
C ASP A 74 3.60 8.06 3.98
N VAL A 75 2.74 8.29 2.98
CA VAL A 75 2.57 7.37 1.86
C VAL A 75 2.56 8.16 0.56
N ASP A 76 3.46 7.75 -0.34
CA ASP A 76 3.52 8.28 -1.69
C ASP A 76 2.29 7.81 -2.50
N SER A 77 1.71 8.72 -3.28
CA SER A 77 0.47 8.46 -4.06
C SER A 77 0.65 7.34 -5.07
N HIS A 78 1.83 7.22 -5.68
CA HIS A 78 2.13 6.17 -6.64
C HIS A 78 2.26 4.81 -5.96
N ASN A 79 2.91 4.73 -4.80
CA ASN A 79 2.93 3.51 -3.99
C ASN A 79 1.51 3.13 -3.50
N PHE A 80 0.72 4.10 -3.06
CA PHE A 80 -0.65 3.84 -2.63
C PHE A 80 -1.54 3.35 -3.79
N ARG A 81 -1.40 3.92 -4.98
CA ARG A 81 -2.10 3.46 -6.19
C ARG A 81 -1.80 2.01 -6.55
N LYS A 82 -0.53 1.60 -6.45
CA LYS A 82 -0.14 0.19 -6.67
C LYS A 82 -0.77 -0.73 -5.63
N PHE A 83 -0.76 -0.31 -4.37
CA PHE A 83 -1.43 -1.05 -3.30
C PHE A 83 -2.94 -1.21 -3.56
N LEU A 84 -3.63 -0.14 -3.98
CA LEU A 84 -5.06 -0.19 -4.31
C LEU A 84 -5.37 -1.13 -5.49
N ARG A 85 -4.47 -1.25 -6.47
CA ARG A 85 -4.62 -2.20 -7.58
C ARG A 85 -4.66 -3.66 -7.13
N VAL A 86 -4.23 -4.00 -5.92
CA VAL A 86 -4.42 -5.35 -5.36
C VAL A 86 -5.92 -5.65 -5.17
N PHE A 87 -6.70 -4.69 -4.67
CA PHE A 87 -8.13 -4.83 -4.39
C PHE A 87 -9.01 -4.59 -5.62
N TYR A 88 -8.61 -3.64 -6.47
CA TYR A 88 -9.38 -3.23 -7.65
C TYR A 88 -8.89 -3.88 -8.95
N ASN A 89 -8.20 -5.02 -8.85
CA ASN A 89 -7.79 -5.78 -10.02
C ASN A 89 -9.00 -6.34 -10.76
N MET A 90 -9.15 -6.00 -12.05
CA MET A 90 -10.22 -6.55 -12.89
C MET A 90 -9.98 -8.02 -13.28
N ARG A 91 -8.72 -8.46 -13.29
CA ARG A 91 -8.34 -9.85 -13.62
C ARG A 91 -7.99 -10.59 -12.33
N TYR A 92 -9.00 -11.18 -11.71
CA TYR A 92 -8.84 -11.89 -10.45
C TYR A 92 -7.68 -12.89 -10.49
N GLY A 93 -6.73 -12.74 -9.55
CA GLY A 93 -5.58 -13.62 -9.40
C GLY A 93 -4.43 -13.42 -10.40
N ASP A 94 -4.61 -12.62 -11.46
CA ASP A 94 -3.53 -12.27 -12.39
C ASP A 94 -2.89 -10.94 -11.98
N TYR A 95 -1.69 -11.05 -11.41
CA TYR A 95 -0.85 -9.91 -11.03
C TYR A 95 0.46 -9.86 -11.82
N SER A 96 0.51 -10.48 -13.00
CA SER A 96 1.70 -10.54 -13.86
C SER A 96 2.19 -9.17 -14.35
N PHE A 97 1.33 -8.15 -14.31
CA PHE A 97 1.65 -6.78 -14.68
C PHE A 97 2.46 -6.03 -13.62
N PHE A 98 2.59 -6.56 -12.40
CA PHE A 98 3.43 -5.95 -11.37
C PHE A 98 4.89 -6.39 -11.51
N THR A 99 5.78 -5.41 -11.49
CA THR A 99 7.23 -5.61 -11.39
C THR A 99 7.64 -5.95 -9.96
N ASN A 100 8.89 -6.39 -9.77
CA ASN A 100 9.48 -6.56 -8.44
C ASN A 100 9.41 -5.27 -7.62
N LEU A 101 9.72 -4.11 -8.22
CA LEU A 101 9.64 -2.80 -7.54
C LEU A 101 8.21 -2.44 -7.13
N ASP A 102 7.21 -2.84 -7.92
CA ASP A 102 5.81 -2.66 -7.54
C ASP A 102 5.46 -3.50 -6.32
N TRP A 103 5.90 -4.76 -6.28
CA TRP A 103 5.70 -5.61 -5.11
C TRP A 103 6.43 -5.11 -3.87
N VAL A 104 7.62 -4.52 -4.00
CA VAL A 104 8.31 -3.86 -2.88
C VAL A 104 7.50 -2.68 -2.34
N ALA A 105 6.94 -1.84 -3.22
CA ALA A 105 6.08 -0.73 -2.83
C ALA A 105 4.80 -1.22 -2.12
N ILE A 106 4.11 -2.21 -2.69
CA ILE A 106 2.90 -2.82 -2.11
C ILE A 106 3.22 -3.43 -0.76
N LEU A 107 4.33 -4.16 -0.65
CA LEU A 107 4.79 -4.79 0.59
C LEU A 107 5.07 -3.75 1.69
N SER A 108 5.71 -2.63 1.34
CA SER A 108 5.99 -1.54 2.27
C SER A 108 4.70 -0.95 2.84
N VAL A 109 3.73 -0.63 1.98
CA VAL A 109 2.41 -0.11 2.39
C VAL A 109 1.63 -1.14 3.23
N ALA A 110 1.60 -2.39 2.78
CA ALA A 110 0.92 -3.48 3.48
C ALA A 110 1.53 -3.75 4.86
N HIS A 111 2.84 -3.63 4.99
CA HIS A 111 3.52 -3.77 6.27
C HIS A 111 3.21 -2.60 7.21
N LYS A 112 3.33 -1.35 6.73
CA LYS A 112 3.07 -0.13 7.50
C LYS A 112 1.66 -0.08 8.07
N TRP A 113 0.67 -0.51 7.29
CA TRP A 113 -0.74 -0.47 7.68
C TRP A 113 -1.30 -1.83 8.05
N GLU A 114 -0.45 -2.81 8.38
CA GLU A 114 -0.87 -4.11 8.90
C GLU A 114 -1.93 -4.83 8.05
N PHE A 115 -1.68 -4.98 6.75
CA PHE A 115 -2.47 -5.81 5.84
C PHE A 115 -1.80 -7.19 5.68
N PRO A 116 -2.05 -8.17 6.58
CA PRO A 116 -1.32 -9.43 6.60
C PRO A 116 -1.49 -10.25 5.31
N GLN A 117 -2.67 -10.25 4.70
CA GLN A 117 -2.93 -11.00 3.47
C GLN A 117 -2.16 -10.41 2.29
N VAL A 118 -2.18 -9.08 2.13
CA VAL A 118 -1.43 -8.38 1.07
C VAL A 118 0.07 -8.51 1.31
N LYS A 119 0.52 -8.43 2.57
CA LYS A 119 1.93 -8.65 2.93
C LYS A 119 2.42 -10.04 2.53
N THR A 120 1.65 -11.09 2.84
CA THR A 120 1.94 -12.47 2.43
C THR A 120 1.94 -12.63 0.91
N LEU A 121 0.94 -12.04 0.23
CA LEU A 121 0.86 -12.07 -1.23
C LEU A 121 2.11 -11.45 -1.88
N SER A 122 2.53 -10.27 -1.43
CA SER A 122 3.71 -9.60 -1.95
C SER A 122 4.98 -10.42 -1.74
N LYS A 123 5.14 -11.06 -0.57
CA LYS A 123 6.27 -11.97 -0.31
C LYS A 123 6.29 -13.16 -1.27
N GLN A 124 5.13 -13.76 -1.55
CA GLN A 124 5.04 -14.89 -2.47
C GLN A 124 5.47 -14.49 -3.88
N TYR A 125 4.93 -13.39 -4.41
CA TYR A 125 5.31 -12.92 -5.75
C TYR A 125 6.79 -12.53 -5.83
N LEU A 126 7.32 -11.82 -4.83
CA LEU A 126 8.75 -11.53 -4.75
C LEU A 126 9.59 -12.82 -4.74
N GLY A 127 9.18 -13.83 -3.97
CA GLY A 127 9.82 -15.14 -3.95
C GLY A 127 9.84 -15.81 -5.34
N THR A 128 8.72 -15.77 -6.07
CA THR A 128 8.69 -16.30 -7.46
C THR A 128 9.59 -15.54 -8.42
N MET A 129 9.93 -14.30 -8.11
CA MET A 129 10.86 -13.46 -8.88
C MET A 129 12.32 -13.59 -8.37
N GLY A 130 12.59 -14.47 -7.40
CA GLY A 130 13.93 -14.69 -6.85
C GLY A 130 14.34 -13.69 -5.76
N TYR A 131 13.38 -13.07 -5.07
CA TYR A 131 13.63 -12.13 -3.98
C TYR A 131 13.17 -12.70 -2.63
N GLY A 132 14.09 -12.72 -1.66
CA GLY A 132 13.79 -12.96 -0.25
C GLY A 132 13.35 -11.67 0.43
N VAL A 133 12.41 -11.77 1.38
CA VAL A 133 11.97 -10.63 2.20
C VAL A 133 12.45 -10.83 3.63
N VAL A 134 13.32 -9.95 4.09
CA VAL A 134 13.86 -9.95 5.45
C VAL A 134 13.21 -8.82 6.23
N GLU A 135 12.52 -9.17 7.32
CA GLU A 135 11.94 -8.20 8.24
C GLU A 135 12.91 -7.90 9.36
N ARG A 136 13.16 -6.62 9.61
CA ARG A 136 13.99 -6.16 10.73
C ARG A 136 13.23 -5.14 11.55
N THR A 137 13.19 -5.36 12.85
CA THR A 137 12.82 -4.34 13.82
C THR A 137 14.08 -3.56 14.20
N CYS A 138 14.12 -2.26 13.92
CA CYS A 138 15.21 -1.42 14.41
C CYS A 138 14.82 -0.79 15.76
N GLY A 139 15.79 -0.70 16.67
CA GLY A 139 15.65 0.03 17.93
C GLY A 139 15.63 1.55 17.74
N VAL A 140 15.45 2.29 18.86
CA VAL A 140 15.10 3.74 19.00
C VAL A 140 16.09 4.74 18.35
N HIS A 141 17.07 4.29 17.57
CA HIS A 141 18.10 5.18 17.01
C HIS A 141 18.67 4.69 15.67
N CYS A 142 17.84 4.63 14.63
CA CYS A 142 18.33 4.35 13.28
C CYS A 142 18.15 5.55 12.34
N THR A 143 19.11 6.47 12.38
CA THR A 143 19.46 7.28 11.21
C THR A 143 20.48 6.51 10.38
N ARG A 144 20.02 5.89 9.29
CA ARG A 144 20.82 5.34 8.18
C ARG A 144 21.60 4.03 8.44
N ILE A 145 21.35 3.09 7.50
CA ILE A 145 22.23 2.05 6.92
C ILE A 145 22.15 0.62 7.48
N VAL A 146 21.82 -0.26 6.51
CA VAL A 146 22.25 -1.65 6.23
C VAL A 146 23.29 -2.27 7.16
N ASP A 147 22.90 -3.34 7.84
CA ASP A 147 23.86 -4.34 8.37
C ASP A 147 23.84 -5.61 7.52
N ASP A 148 25.02 -6.07 7.15
CA ASP A 148 25.36 -7.10 6.16
C ASP A 148 25.09 -8.55 6.63
N GLU A 149 24.38 -8.75 7.74
CA GLU A 149 24.37 -10.04 8.47
C GLU A 149 23.07 -10.85 8.43
N MET A 150 22.09 -10.50 7.59
CA MET A 150 20.88 -11.34 7.42
C MET A 150 20.48 -11.49 5.95
N ILE A 151 21.16 -12.41 5.28
CA ILE A 151 20.83 -12.89 3.93
C ILE A 151 20.01 -14.18 4.10
N ASP A 152 18.75 -14.20 3.63
CA ASP A 152 18.10 -15.48 3.33
C ASP A 152 18.77 -16.09 2.10
N ARG A 153 19.81 -16.90 2.31
CA ARG A 153 20.64 -17.47 1.23
C ARG A 153 19.84 -18.34 0.24
N SER A 154 18.56 -18.62 0.51
CA SER A 154 17.66 -19.28 -0.43
C SER A 154 17.37 -18.43 -1.67
N TYR A 155 17.54 -17.10 -1.60
CA TYR A 155 17.24 -16.18 -2.70
C TYR A 155 18.47 -15.39 -3.16
N PRO A 156 18.66 -15.25 -4.50
CA PRO A 156 19.78 -14.50 -5.06
C PRO A 156 19.69 -12.99 -4.79
N ASN A 157 18.49 -12.46 -4.59
CA ASN A 157 18.26 -11.06 -4.28
C ASN A 157 17.50 -10.90 -2.94
N GLN A 158 17.77 -9.84 -2.19
CA GLN A 158 17.12 -9.54 -0.91
C GLN A 158 16.39 -8.20 -0.95
N VAL A 159 15.22 -8.15 -0.32
CA VAL A 159 14.49 -6.92 -0.01
C VAL A 159 14.35 -6.81 1.50
N TYR A 160 14.75 -5.67 2.05
CA TYR A 160 14.67 -5.40 3.48
C TYR A 160 13.45 -4.54 3.82
N LEU A 161 12.62 -5.02 4.74
CA LEU A 161 11.59 -4.21 5.39
C LEU A 161 12.08 -3.83 6.79
N ILE A 162 12.11 -2.54 7.08
CA ILE A 162 12.55 -2.01 8.36
C ILE A 162 11.34 -1.37 9.06
N SER A 163 11.04 -1.84 10.26
CA SER A 163 10.05 -1.23 11.15
C SER A 163 10.79 -0.41 12.21
N CYS A 164 10.59 0.91 12.24
CA CYS A 164 10.97 1.72 13.40
C CYS A 164 9.90 1.52 14.49
N GLY A 165 10.33 1.13 15.69
CA GLY A 165 9.44 1.12 16.85
C GLY A 165 8.97 2.53 17.17
N HIS A 166 7.64 2.75 17.17
CA HIS A 166 7.06 3.90 17.85
C HIS A 166 6.95 3.55 19.34
N GLU A 167 7.59 4.33 20.21
CA GLU A 167 7.23 4.33 21.63
C GLU A 167 5.77 4.80 21.76
N ILE A 168 5.00 4.09 22.58
CA ILE A 168 3.58 4.35 22.88
C ILE A 168 3.48 5.42 23.95
#